data_AF-T1BFS4-F1
#
_entry.id   AF-T1BFS4-F1
#
_cell.length_a   1.000
_cell.length_b   1.000
_cell.length_c   1.000
_cell.angle_alpha   90.00
_cell.angle_beta   90.00
_cell.angle_gamma   90.00
#
_symmetry.space_group_name_H-M   'P 1'
#
loop_
_entity.id
_entity.type
_entity.pdbx_description
1 polymer ?
#
loop_
_entity_poly.entity_id
_entity_poly.type
_entity_poly.pdbx_seq_one_letter_code
_entity_poly.pdbx_strand_id
1 'polypeptide(L)'
;MAANGSPGPDPRVFPSIGPKLLEAVRDVGAQRILLQVPAGLVRNAHDLAAEIARHSGARVSVSVRPCFGACDLPSAAEAGGSDLVISLGHAPIPNVRLERPTFFVEMRDPRGDPERLAGIVAAGGLPRRLGLVFSIQHLDLAASLPAALDRLGYSGVIGTGDRRLAYPGQALGCNY
;
A
#
# COMPACT_ATOMS: atom_id res chain seq x y z
N MET A 1 17.63 -27.98 6.33
CA MET A 1 18.27 -26.96 7.19
C MET A 1 17.51 -25.65 6.99
N ALA A 2 16.60 -25.32 7.90
CA ALA A 2 15.88 -24.05 7.86
C ALA A 2 16.83 -22.96 8.37
N ALA A 3 17.10 -21.95 7.54
CA ALA A 3 17.90 -20.81 7.93
C ALA A 3 17.16 -20.04 9.02
N ASN A 4 17.62 -20.19 10.27
CA ASN A 4 17.28 -19.32 11.40
C ASN A 4 17.89 -17.93 11.15
N GLY A 5 17.30 -17.16 10.24
CA GLY A 5 17.56 -15.73 10.13
C GLY A 5 16.49 -14.99 10.93
N SER A 6 16.90 -14.16 11.90
CA SER A 6 16.05 -13.27 12.70
C SER A 6 14.89 -12.69 11.88
N PRO A 7 13.67 -12.53 12.42
CA PRO A 7 12.57 -11.92 11.67
C PRO A 7 13.03 -10.57 11.08
N GLY A 8 12.71 -10.34 9.81
CA GLY A 8 12.98 -9.05 9.17
C GLY A 8 12.26 -7.92 9.93
N PRO A 9 12.63 -6.66 9.71
CA PRO A 9 11.96 -5.54 10.36
C PRO A 9 10.47 -5.52 9.99
N ASP A 10 9.62 -5.11 10.94
CA ASP A 10 8.19 -4.99 10.68
C ASP A 10 7.90 -3.81 9.71
N PRO A 11 6.97 -3.98 8.75
CA PRO A 11 6.55 -2.90 7.88
C PRO A 11 5.81 -1.83 8.67
N ARG A 12 6.10 -0.56 8.39
CA ARG A 12 5.23 0.56 8.81
C ARG A 12 4.38 0.98 7.63
N VAL A 13 3.08 1.12 7.84
CA VAL A 13 2.10 1.38 6.77
C VAL A 13 1.42 2.72 6.97
N PHE A 14 1.31 3.48 5.88
CA PHE A 14 0.65 4.78 5.83
C PHE A 14 -0.39 4.76 4.70
N PRO A 15 -1.62 5.22 4.93
CA PRO A 15 -2.64 5.22 3.90
C PRO A 15 -2.31 6.22 2.77
N SER A 16 -1.62 7.32 3.08
CA SER A 16 -1.29 8.37 2.10
C SER A 16 0.00 9.09 2.47
N ILE A 17 0.52 9.89 1.54
CA ILE A 17 1.54 10.89 1.83
C ILE A 17 0.90 11.98 2.70
N GLY A 18 1.58 12.36 3.80
CA GLY A 18 1.09 13.40 4.70
C GLY A 18 1.91 13.50 6.00
N PRO A 19 1.45 14.32 6.96
CA PRO A 19 2.20 14.65 8.18
C PRO A 19 2.67 13.42 8.96
N LYS A 20 1.81 12.41 9.13
CA LYS A 20 2.15 11.16 9.83
C LYS A 20 3.34 10.42 9.21
N LEU A 21 3.45 10.43 7.88
CA LEU A 21 4.59 9.83 7.18
C LEU A 21 5.86 10.65 7.44
N LEU A 22 5.78 11.97 7.32
CA LEU A 22 6.93 12.86 7.49
C LEU A 22 7.47 12.82 8.94
N GLU A 23 6.57 12.82 9.92
CA GLU A 23 6.90 12.62 11.34
C GLU A 23 7.57 11.26 11.55
N ALA A 24 6.98 10.19 11.02
CA ALA A 24 7.54 8.85 11.11
C ALA A 24 8.94 8.73 10.52
N VAL A 25 9.22 9.41 9.40
CA VAL A 25 10.53 9.41 8.75
C VAL A 25 11.54 10.21 9.57
N ARG A 26 11.14 11.35 10.14
CA ARG A 26 11.99 12.12 11.04
C ARG A 26 12.34 11.33 12.30
N ASP A 27 11.34 10.70 12.93
CA ASP A 27 11.50 10.00 14.20
C ASP A 27 12.35 8.73 14.06
N VAL A 28 12.38 8.11 12.87
CA VAL A 28 13.24 6.95 12.62
C VAL A 28 14.72 7.34 12.52
N GLY A 29 15.03 8.61 12.28
CA GLY A 29 16.41 9.12 12.22
C GLY A 29 17.27 8.56 11.09
N ALA A 30 16.67 8.01 10.03
CA ALA A 30 17.40 7.44 8.90
C ALA A 30 18.28 8.51 8.21
N GLN A 31 19.52 8.17 7.87
CA GLN A 31 20.45 9.10 7.21
C GLN A 31 20.36 9.01 5.70
N ARG A 32 20.04 7.82 5.18
CA ARG A 32 19.92 7.51 3.76
C ARG A 32 18.60 6.82 3.47
N ILE A 33 17.77 7.44 2.64
CA ILE A 33 16.44 6.96 2.30
C ILE A 33 16.38 6.65 0.81
N LEU A 34 15.90 5.47 0.45
CA LEU A 34 15.52 5.15 -0.93
C LEU A 34 13.99 5.29 -1.09
N LEU A 35 13.56 6.18 -1.97
CA LEU A 35 12.17 6.32 -2.38
C LEU A 35 11.91 5.46 -3.62
N GLN A 36 11.15 4.38 -3.47
CA GLN A 36 10.66 3.55 -4.57
C GLN A 36 9.29 4.06 -5.02
N VAL A 37 9.20 4.47 -6.28
CA VAL A 37 7.99 5.03 -6.87
C VAL A 37 7.46 4.14 -8.00
N PRO A 38 6.13 3.91 -8.09
CA PRO A 38 5.54 3.22 -9.23
C PRO A 38 5.55 4.13 -10.47
N ALA A 39 5.50 3.52 -11.66
CA ALA A 39 5.63 4.23 -12.95
C ALA A 39 4.70 5.45 -13.09
N GLY A 40 3.47 5.37 -12.56
CA GLY A 40 2.50 6.46 -12.61
C GLY A 40 2.83 7.68 -11.75
N LEU A 41 3.72 7.56 -10.75
CA LEU A 41 4.06 8.61 -9.79
C LEU A 41 5.46 9.20 -9.98
N VAL A 42 6.24 8.72 -10.97
CA VAL A 42 7.64 9.15 -11.20
C VAL A 42 7.75 10.67 -11.44
N ARG A 43 6.77 11.28 -12.11
CA ARG A 43 6.83 12.71 -12.48
C ARG A 43 6.98 13.64 -11.27
N ASN A 44 6.36 13.29 -10.14
CA ASN A 44 6.36 14.11 -8.92
C ASN A 44 7.29 13.52 -7.83
N ALA A 45 8.07 12.49 -8.16
CA ALA A 45 8.90 11.80 -7.18
C ALA A 45 10.03 12.69 -6.63
N HIS A 46 10.53 13.62 -7.44
CA HIS A 46 11.58 14.56 -7.04
C HIS A 46 11.09 15.57 -6.00
N ASP A 47 9.87 16.09 -6.14
CA ASP A 47 9.26 17.01 -5.17
C ASP A 47 9.06 16.32 -3.81
N LEU A 48 8.53 15.10 -3.83
CA LEU A 48 8.36 14.31 -2.62
C LEU A 48 9.71 13.98 -1.96
N ALA A 49 10.72 13.60 -2.75
CA ALA A 49 12.05 13.34 -2.22
C ALA A 49 12.65 14.59 -1.56
N ALA A 50 12.47 15.77 -2.18
CA ALA A 50 12.92 17.04 -1.62
C ALA A 50 12.15 17.39 -0.33
N GLU A 51 10.84 17.14 -0.29
CA GLU A 51 10.03 17.34 0.91
C GLU A 51 10.47 16.45 2.07
N ILE A 52 10.67 15.16 1.82
CA ILE A 52 11.16 14.20 2.81
C ILE A 52 12.55 14.60 3.31
N ALA A 53 13.46 14.99 2.40
CA ALA A 53 14.80 15.45 2.76
C ALA A 53 14.77 16.68 3.66
N ARG A 54 13.92 17.68 3.35
CA ARG A 54 13.77 18.89 4.19
C ARG A 54 13.27 18.58 5.60
N HIS A 55 12.31 17.66 5.74
CA HIS A 55 11.71 17.34 7.04
C HIS A 55 12.57 16.42 7.91
N SER A 56 13.36 15.54 7.29
CA SER A 56 14.13 14.52 7.99
C SER A 56 15.63 14.86 8.14
N GLY A 57 16.15 15.75 7.30
CA GLY A 57 17.60 15.98 7.16
C GLY A 57 18.34 14.84 6.44
N ALA A 58 17.64 13.80 5.99
CA ALA A 58 18.23 12.64 5.35
C ALA A 58 18.60 12.91 3.88
N ARG A 59 19.56 12.12 3.37
CA ARG A 59 19.82 12.02 1.94
C ARG A 59 18.77 11.11 1.31
N VAL A 60 17.96 11.65 0.41
CA VAL A 60 16.90 10.89 -0.27
C VAL A 60 17.29 10.63 -1.72
N SER A 61 17.31 9.36 -2.12
CA SER A 61 17.50 8.94 -3.51
C SER A 61 16.20 8.36 -4.06
N VAL A 62 15.87 8.66 -5.32
CA VAL A 62 14.70 8.09 -6.00
C VAL A 62 15.14 6.89 -6.82
N SER A 63 14.49 5.74 -6.62
CA SER A 63 14.69 4.59 -7.48
C SER A 63 14.09 4.85 -8.87
N VAL A 64 14.91 4.69 -9.90
CA VAL A 64 14.49 4.79 -11.31
C VAL A 64 14.09 3.45 -11.91
N ARG A 65 14.17 2.37 -11.13
CA ARG A 65 13.75 1.05 -11.57
C ARG A 65 12.22 0.98 -11.63
N PRO A 66 11.63 0.40 -12.68
CA PRO A 66 10.20 0.09 -12.69
C PRO A 66 9.84 -0.78 -11.48
N CYS A 67 8.82 -0.38 -10.72
CA CYS A 67 8.25 -1.15 -9.61
C CYS A 67 6.78 -1.44 -9.92
N PHE A 68 6.38 -2.71 -9.77
CA PHE A 68 5.02 -3.17 -10.07
C PHE A 68 4.24 -3.65 -8.83
N GLY A 69 4.89 -3.74 -7.67
CA GLY A 69 4.27 -4.22 -6.44
C GLY A 69 5.24 -4.39 -5.29
N ALA A 70 4.69 -4.61 -4.09
CA ALA A 70 5.47 -4.94 -2.89
C ALA A 70 6.18 -6.31 -2.96
N CYS A 71 5.96 -7.11 -4.00
CA CYS A 71 6.75 -8.31 -4.27
C CYS A 71 8.09 -8.01 -4.95
N ASP A 72 8.33 -6.74 -5.32
CA ASP A 72 9.48 -6.28 -6.09
C ASP A 72 10.22 -5.17 -5.33
N LEU A 73 10.57 -5.45 -4.08
CA LEU A 73 11.31 -4.52 -3.23
C LEU A 73 12.77 -4.41 -3.69
N PRO A 74 13.43 -3.25 -3.49
CA PRO A 74 14.82 -3.07 -3.87
C PRO A 74 15.73 -4.03 -3.10
N SER A 75 16.59 -4.76 -3.81
CA SER A 75 17.65 -5.58 -3.22
C SER A 75 18.69 -4.74 -2.47
N ALA A 76 19.56 -5.39 -1.70
CA ALA A 76 20.68 -4.72 -1.02
C ALA A 76 21.60 -3.94 -1.98
N ALA A 77 21.86 -4.47 -3.16
CA ALA A 77 22.68 -3.80 -4.17
C ALA A 77 22.00 -2.53 -4.70
N GLU A 78 20.69 -2.60 -4.96
CA GLU A 78 19.92 -1.47 -5.50
C GLU A 78 19.65 -0.38 -4.47
N ALA A 79 19.50 -0.74 -3.19
CA ALA A 79 19.34 0.23 -2.12
C ALA A 79 20.63 0.91 -1.70
N GLY A 80 21.78 0.50 -2.24
CA GLY A 80 23.04 1.23 -2.17
C GLY A 80 23.50 1.59 -0.76
N GLY A 81 23.08 0.84 0.27
CA GLY A 81 23.33 1.11 1.70
C GLY A 81 22.28 1.97 2.42
N SER A 82 21.07 2.15 1.87
CA SER A 82 20.03 2.97 2.51
C SER A 82 19.50 2.31 3.77
N ASP A 83 19.27 3.13 4.80
CA ASP A 83 18.82 2.70 6.11
C ASP A 83 17.29 2.54 6.15
N LEU A 84 16.60 3.17 5.20
CA LEU A 84 15.14 3.12 5.05
C LEU A 84 14.75 3.05 3.57
N VAL A 85 13.74 2.22 3.27
CA VAL A 85 13.01 2.27 2.00
C VAL A 85 11.62 2.84 2.24
N ILE A 86 11.17 3.73 1.36
CA ILE A 86 9.79 4.19 1.29
C ILE A 86 9.21 3.69 -0.03
N SER A 87 8.26 2.76 0.01
CA SER A 87 7.62 2.15 -1.16
C SER A 87 6.21 2.73 -1.33
N LEU A 88 5.99 3.44 -2.43
CA LEU A 88 4.71 4.09 -2.71
C LEU A 88 3.75 3.20 -3.53
N GLY A 89 2.46 3.36 -3.29
CA GLY A 89 1.37 2.72 -4.03
C GLY A 89 1.12 1.25 -3.67
N HIS A 90 1.76 0.73 -2.61
CA HIS A 90 1.74 -0.69 -2.28
C HIS A 90 1.49 -0.91 -0.79
N ALA A 91 0.76 -1.98 -0.48
CA ALA A 91 0.69 -2.56 0.86
C ALA A 91 1.80 -3.61 1.03
N PRO A 92 2.29 -3.86 2.26
CA PRO A 92 3.22 -4.96 2.50
C PRO A 92 2.59 -6.30 2.09
N ILE A 93 3.41 -7.25 1.65
CA ILE A 93 2.94 -8.61 1.41
C ILE A 93 3.40 -9.47 2.61
N PRO A 94 2.50 -10.08 3.40
CA PRO A 94 2.88 -10.72 4.67
C PRO A 94 3.91 -11.84 4.53
N ASN A 95 3.93 -12.55 3.39
CA ASN A 95 4.90 -13.61 3.11
C ASN A 95 6.17 -13.14 2.39
N VAL A 96 6.36 -11.83 2.17
CA VAL A 96 7.59 -11.25 1.61
C VAL A 96 8.43 -10.70 2.76
N ARG A 97 9.63 -11.24 2.92
CA ARG A 97 10.57 -10.81 3.96
C ARG A 97 11.19 -9.46 3.59
N LEU A 98 11.19 -8.53 4.54
CA LEU A 98 11.90 -7.28 4.42
C LEU A 98 13.37 -7.45 4.80
N GLU A 99 14.26 -6.86 3.99
CA GLU A 99 15.70 -6.85 4.27
C GLU A 99 16.13 -5.67 5.14
N ARG A 100 15.30 -4.62 5.18
CA ARG A 100 15.58 -3.35 5.89
C ARG A 100 14.28 -2.64 6.26
N PRO A 101 14.31 -1.68 7.20
CA PRO A 101 13.16 -0.87 7.54
C PRO A 101 12.49 -0.34 6.27
N THR A 102 11.19 -0.60 6.13
CA THR A 102 10.44 -0.24 4.94
C THR A 102 9.12 0.39 5.35
N PHE A 103 8.85 1.59 4.84
CA PHE A 103 7.57 2.26 4.97
C PHE A 103 6.78 2.04 3.69
N PHE A 104 5.59 1.49 3.82
CA PHE A 104 4.64 1.34 2.73
C PHE A 104 3.65 2.50 2.77
N VAL A 105 3.48 3.18 1.64
CA VAL A 105 2.50 4.24 1.48
C VAL A 105 1.47 3.77 0.48
N GLU A 106 0.28 3.42 0.93
CA GLU A 106 -0.71 2.68 0.15
C GLU A 106 -1.42 3.51 -0.92
N MET A 107 -1.37 4.84 -0.77
CA MET A 107 -2.04 5.79 -1.66
C MET A 107 -3.55 5.53 -1.74
N ARG A 108 -4.21 5.32 -0.59
CA ARG A 108 -5.66 5.18 -0.47
C ARG A 108 -6.36 6.42 -1.01
N ASP A 109 -7.40 6.21 -1.78
CA ASP A 109 -8.25 7.26 -2.35
C ASP A 109 -9.44 7.52 -1.42
N PRO A 110 -9.48 8.68 -0.73
CA PRO A 110 -10.56 9.00 0.20
C PRO A 110 -11.87 9.38 -0.50
N ARG A 111 -11.90 9.48 -1.84
CA ARG A 111 -13.06 9.96 -2.60
C ARG A 111 -14.10 8.89 -2.92
N GLY A 112 -13.93 7.67 -2.39
CA GLY A 112 -14.87 6.58 -2.61
C GLY A 112 -16.28 6.91 -2.09
N ASP A 113 -17.29 6.60 -2.91
CA ASP A 113 -18.71 6.84 -2.59
C ASP A 113 -19.45 5.49 -2.58
N PRO A 114 -19.64 4.87 -1.39
CA PRO A 114 -20.27 3.55 -1.28
C PRO A 114 -21.75 3.57 -1.71
N GLU A 115 -22.47 4.67 -1.48
CA GLU A 115 -23.89 4.78 -1.83
C GLU A 115 -24.07 4.83 -3.34
N ARG A 116 -23.26 5.66 -4.00
CA ARG A 116 -23.28 5.75 -5.47
C ARG A 116 -22.88 4.43 -6.11
N LEU A 117 -21.87 3.74 -5.57
CA LEU A 117 -21.47 2.42 -6.05
C LEU A 117 -22.60 1.38 -5.86
N ALA A 118 -23.25 1.36 -4.70
CA ALA A 118 -24.39 0.48 -4.46
C ALA A 118 -25.56 0.78 -5.41
N GLY A 119 -25.83 2.05 -5.70
CA GLY A 119 -26.83 2.47 -6.70
C GLY A 119 -26.49 1.98 -8.11
N ILE A 120 -25.22 2.03 -8.52
CA ILE A 120 -24.77 1.48 -9.82
C ILE A 120 -24.97 -0.04 -9.86
N VAL A 121 -24.62 -0.75 -8.79
CA VAL A 121 -24.85 -2.20 -8.67
C VAL A 121 -26.33 -2.53 -8.80
N ALA A 122 -27.19 -1.77 -8.12
CA ALA A 122 -28.63 -1.95 -8.19
C ALA A 122 -29.20 -1.69 -9.59
N ALA A 123 -28.78 -0.60 -10.24
CA ALA A 123 -29.18 -0.25 -11.60
C ALA A 123 -28.69 -1.27 -12.65
N GLY A 124 -27.52 -1.89 -12.40
CA GLY A 124 -26.96 -2.93 -13.26
C GLY A 124 -27.65 -4.29 -13.17
N GLY A 125 -28.58 -4.49 -12.22
CA GLY A 125 -29.30 -5.75 -12.08
C GLY A 125 -28.42 -6.94 -11.69
N LEU A 126 -27.36 -6.70 -10.92
CA LEU A 126 -26.43 -7.75 -10.48
C LEU A 126 -27.11 -8.77 -9.53
N PRO A 127 -26.53 -9.97 -9.33
CA PRO A 127 -27.01 -10.92 -8.34
C PRO A 127 -27.08 -10.33 -6.92
N ARG A 128 -28.07 -10.76 -6.13
CA ARG A 128 -28.28 -10.25 -4.76
C ARG A 128 -27.15 -10.59 -3.79
N ARG A 129 -26.36 -11.63 -4.06
CA ARG A 129 -25.19 -12.00 -3.25
C ARG A 129 -23.92 -11.76 -4.05
N LEU A 130 -23.05 -10.90 -3.53
CA LEU A 130 -21.87 -10.40 -4.22
C LEU A 130 -20.61 -10.70 -3.41
N GLY A 131 -19.57 -11.19 -4.07
CA GLY A 131 -18.22 -11.15 -3.52
C GLY A 131 -17.61 -9.78 -3.79
N LEU A 132 -17.11 -9.12 -2.74
CA LEU A 132 -16.50 -7.80 -2.84
C LEU A 132 -14.98 -7.92 -2.73
N VAL A 133 -14.29 -7.40 -3.74
CA VAL A 133 -12.84 -7.31 -3.79
C VAL A 133 -12.41 -5.89 -4.17
N PHE A 134 -11.29 -5.45 -3.63
CA PHE A 134 -10.80 -4.08 -3.72
C PHE A 134 -9.32 -4.07 -4.07
N SER A 135 -8.91 -3.14 -4.94
CA SER A 135 -7.51 -2.75 -5.01
C SER A 135 -7.12 -2.00 -3.73
N ILE A 136 -5.83 -1.92 -3.43
CA ILE A 136 -5.37 -1.26 -2.21
C ILE A 136 -5.81 0.22 -2.11
N GLN A 137 -5.93 0.91 -3.24
CA GLN A 137 -6.34 2.30 -3.34
C GLN A 137 -7.81 2.52 -2.90
N HIS A 138 -8.65 1.50 -3.01
CA HIS A 138 -10.09 1.59 -2.73
C HIS A 138 -10.52 0.79 -1.51
N LEU A 139 -9.55 0.26 -0.75
CA LEU A 139 -9.80 -0.64 0.36
C LEU A 139 -10.67 -0.02 1.47
N ASP A 140 -10.63 1.31 1.64
CA ASP A 140 -11.46 2.00 2.63
C ASP A 140 -12.97 1.83 2.38
N LEU A 141 -13.38 1.55 1.14
CA LEU A 141 -14.78 1.25 0.80
C LEU A 141 -15.27 -0.06 1.42
N ALA A 142 -14.36 -0.98 1.78
CA ALA A 142 -14.71 -2.24 2.44
C ALA A 142 -15.46 -2.02 3.76
N ALA A 143 -15.23 -0.89 4.43
CA ALA A 143 -15.87 -0.57 5.70
C ALA A 143 -17.35 -0.19 5.58
N SER A 144 -17.79 0.32 4.43
CA SER A 144 -19.10 0.97 4.27
C SER A 144 -19.95 0.43 3.11
N LEU A 145 -19.32 -0.08 2.05
CA LEU A 145 -20.00 -0.61 0.88
C LEU A 145 -20.95 -1.79 1.21
N PRO A 146 -20.60 -2.76 2.08
CA PRO A 146 -21.53 -3.83 2.43
C PRO A 146 -22.85 -3.32 3.02
N ALA A 147 -22.79 -2.28 3.88
CA ALA A 147 -23.99 -1.69 4.47
C ALA A 147 -24.80 -0.88 3.44
N ALA A 148 -24.15 -0.22 2.49
CA ALA A 148 -24.83 0.47 1.39
C ALA A 148 -25.57 -0.51 0.47
N LEU A 149 -24.95 -1.65 0.17
CA LEU A 149 -25.58 -2.74 -0.59
C LEU A 149 -26.76 -3.35 0.18
N ASP A 150 -26.63 -3.56 1.49
CA ASP A 150 -27.67 -4.15 2.34
C ASP A 150 -28.97 -3.34 2.33
N ARG A 151 -28.86 -2.00 2.38
CA ARG A 151 -30.02 -1.09 2.25
C ARG A 151 -30.80 -1.25 0.95
N LEU A 152 -30.16 -1.76 -0.11
CA LEU A 152 -30.76 -2.01 -1.42
C LEU A 152 -31.15 -3.49 -1.62
N GLY A 153 -31.09 -4.30 -0.56
CA GLY A 153 -31.40 -5.73 -0.57
C GLY A 153 -30.30 -6.61 -1.16
N TYR A 154 -29.04 -6.17 -1.14
CA TYR A 154 -27.88 -6.94 -1.57
C TYR A 154 -27.03 -7.39 -0.37
N SER A 155 -26.48 -8.60 -0.43
CA SER A 155 -25.51 -9.13 0.53
C SER A 155 -24.11 -9.08 -0.06
N GLY A 156 -23.31 -8.10 0.39
CA GLY A 156 -21.89 -7.99 0.06
C GLY A 156 -21.02 -8.81 1.01
N VAL A 157 -20.26 -9.78 0.50
CA VAL A 157 -19.39 -10.68 1.26
C VAL A 157 -17.94 -10.34 0.97
N ILE A 158 -17.14 -10.16 2.02
CA ILE A 158 -15.70 -9.88 1.93
C ILE A 158 -14.94 -11.12 2.42
N GLY A 159 -14.05 -11.64 1.57
CA GLY A 159 -13.16 -12.75 1.93
C GLY A 159 -12.00 -12.30 2.83
N THR A 160 -11.50 -13.19 3.68
CA THR A 160 -10.35 -12.88 4.57
C THR A 160 -9.01 -12.79 3.83
N GLY A 161 -8.90 -13.44 2.67
CA GLY A 161 -7.66 -13.57 1.92
C GLY A 161 -6.74 -14.69 2.42
N ASP A 162 -5.51 -14.71 1.90
CA ASP A 162 -4.47 -15.70 2.21
C ASP A 162 -3.19 -15.05 2.78
N ARG A 163 -2.09 -15.81 2.85
CA ARG A 163 -0.80 -15.34 3.40
C ARG A 163 -0.10 -14.26 2.56
N ARG A 164 -0.62 -13.91 1.39
CA ARG A 164 -0.07 -12.87 0.51
C ARG A 164 -0.85 -11.55 0.61
N LEU A 165 -2.09 -11.59 1.09
CA LEU A 165 -2.96 -10.42 1.20
C LEU A 165 -2.78 -9.78 2.57
N ALA A 166 -2.55 -8.47 2.60
CA ALA A 166 -2.43 -7.72 3.84
C ALA A 166 -3.79 -7.45 4.49
N TYR A 167 -4.86 -7.42 3.70
CA TYR A 167 -6.19 -7.05 4.16
C TYR A 167 -7.28 -7.97 3.60
N PRO A 168 -8.35 -8.22 4.38
CA PRO A 168 -9.58 -8.81 3.85
C PRO A 168 -10.13 -8.02 2.67
N GLY A 169 -10.61 -8.72 1.65
CA GLY A 169 -11.14 -8.15 0.42
C GLY A 169 -10.08 -7.55 -0.51
N GLN A 170 -8.79 -7.56 -0.17
CA GLN A 170 -7.75 -7.10 -1.09
C GLN A 170 -7.58 -8.09 -2.23
N ALA A 171 -7.55 -7.60 -3.47
CA ALA A 171 -7.11 -8.38 -4.63
C ALA A 171 -5.77 -7.86 -5.16
N LEU A 172 -4.95 -8.78 -5.64
CA LEU A 172 -3.72 -8.54 -6.38
C LEU A 172 -3.87 -9.13 -7.79
N GLY A 173 -3.12 -8.64 -8.77
CA GLY A 173 -3.15 -9.25 -10.11
C GLY A 173 -2.73 -10.73 -10.14
N CYS A 174 -2.05 -11.21 -9.10
CA CYS A 174 -1.59 -12.58 -8.93
C CYS A 174 -2.29 -13.36 -7.78
N ASN A 175 -3.30 -12.78 -7.11
CA ASN A 175 -3.99 -13.40 -5.96
C ASN A 175 -5.39 -12.79 -5.75
N TYR A 176 -6.44 -13.62 -5.72
CA TYR A 176 -7.86 -13.22 -5.70
C TYR A 176 -8.65 -13.94 -4.61
#